data_AF-A0A1Y2HUX6-F1
#
_entry.id   AF-A0A1Y2HUX6-F1
#
_cell.length_a   1.000
_cell.length_b   1.000
_cell.length_c   1.000
_cell.angle_alpha   90.00
_cell.angle_beta   90.00
_cell.angle_gamma   90.00
#
_symmetry.space_group_name_H-M   'P 1'
#
loop_
_entity.id
_entity.type
_entity.pdbx_description
1 polymer ?
#
loop_
_entity_poly.entity_id
_entity_poly.type
_entity_poly.pdbx_seq_one_letter_code
_entity_poly.pdbx_strand_id
1 'polypeptide(L)'
;MSTLNRSSLARPATSVADKVVMDPQALPGIQTSASVCSSNAETPLQLQQSHNANQNPTIPSMSWADLDTAVRSSGECWVIGPGNAIIDIRQWITTHPGGQTILLDSIGTSIVRDVFPMPSPPVMSSGISAEEWLHISASRRESEHSTQALDKMRNMVIGYIKPSPGVLPGQFDPLEYRRYALVRKETTSGPGATRATFLIGLAELYPSGAGAPAFFLPGHVIEIRMRVSKSAMRRLATSNPQTHERIPSSGWISRYYTPISGSMSRFDITVKLVTNGAMSYLLQRLSPSEYPQVQVRGPFGTPLINPERPLPCSNGCWDHVVMLCAGSGSVAALQFASWMFLNSHFPGSLHRPVGTLQPGTPVLVHRSSNEPGQVTITAPGTLHERQPIQAPLTSITPWVGNCPRLTVLCAESDYASITGRNMFDSISSAYPSQFQVHYRTDSLPPTNRIPNITLGSMTPEYIQKTLMTRCDPASTHFVMCGPKRFVDECYSVLEEIVEASNITCLPPHTYLSRPMPPFLKDGADAKLSVRMDARGMQLWFVRSGEKATMAVAANEAVKQPSALA
;
A
#
# COMPACT_ATOMS: atom_id res chain seq x y z
N MET A 1 37.83 -52.41 2.71
CA MET A 1 38.36 -51.03 2.80
C MET A 1 37.54 -50.18 1.83
N SER A 2 36.70 -49.21 2.16
CA SER A 2 36.23 -48.61 3.41
C SER A 2 34.81 -48.08 3.13
N THR A 3 33.83 -48.61 3.84
CA THR A 3 32.42 -48.17 3.80
C THR A 3 32.22 -47.04 4.80
N LEU A 4 31.78 -45.87 4.34
CA LEU A 4 31.43 -44.74 5.21
C LEU A 4 29.97 -44.84 5.65
N ASN A 5 29.81 -45.31 6.88
CA ASN A 5 28.58 -45.25 7.67
C ASN A 5 28.14 -43.79 7.90
N ARG A 6 26.91 -43.44 7.52
CA ARG A 6 26.19 -42.28 8.06
C ARG A 6 25.29 -42.74 9.20
N SER A 7 25.73 -42.49 10.43
CA SER A 7 24.92 -42.62 11.63
C SER A 7 23.89 -41.51 11.70
N SER A 8 22.64 -41.91 11.92
CA SER A 8 21.51 -41.06 12.26
C SER A 8 21.62 -40.62 13.71
N LEU A 9 21.91 -39.34 13.94
CA LEU A 9 21.72 -38.72 15.26
C LEU A 9 20.26 -38.31 15.41
N ALA A 10 19.48 -39.20 16.03
CA ALA A 10 18.17 -38.89 16.57
C ALA A 10 18.32 -37.83 17.67
N ARG A 11 17.60 -36.71 17.54
CA ARG A 11 17.41 -35.74 18.63
C ARG A 11 16.24 -36.21 19.50
N PRO A 12 16.36 -36.19 20.84
CA PRO A 12 15.23 -36.50 21.70
C PRO A 12 14.23 -35.33 21.66
N ALA A 13 12.96 -35.65 21.42
CA ALA A 13 11.85 -34.75 21.64
C ALA A 13 11.60 -34.67 23.15
N THR A 14 11.92 -33.54 23.76
CA THR A 14 11.43 -33.20 25.10
C THR A 14 10.05 -32.59 24.96
N SER A 15 9.01 -33.37 25.24
CA SER A 15 7.67 -32.84 25.49
C SER A 15 7.62 -32.32 26.93
N VAL A 16 7.52 -31.00 27.08
CA VAL A 16 7.03 -30.39 28.32
C VAL A 16 5.63 -29.89 28.00
N ALA A 17 4.64 -30.70 28.36
CA ALA A 17 3.25 -30.32 28.34
C ALA A 17 2.88 -29.83 29.74
N ASP A 18 3.19 -28.57 30.04
CA ASP A 18 2.54 -27.87 31.14
C ASP A 18 1.31 -27.15 30.59
N LYS A 19 0.15 -27.72 30.90
CA LYS A 19 -1.16 -27.10 30.71
C LYS A 19 -1.27 -25.91 31.65
N VAL A 20 -1.04 -24.70 31.14
CA VAL A 20 -1.63 -23.49 31.73
C VAL A 20 -3.02 -23.34 31.12
N VAL A 21 -4.02 -23.76 31.88
CA VAL A 21 -5.42 -23.40 31.62
C VAL A 21 -5.55 -21.93 32.00
N MET A 22 -5.63 -21.04 31.01
CA MET A 22 -6.02 -19.65 31.24
C MET A 22 -7.55 -19.56 31.22
N ASP A 23 -8.08 -19.15 32.37
CA ASP A 23 -9.49 -18.82 32.59
C ASP A 23 -9.85 -17.52 31.84
N PRO A 24 -10.80 -17.51 30.91
CA PRO A 24 -11.13 -16.32 30.11
C PRO A 24 -12.10 -15.34 30.82
N GLN A 25 -12.30 -15.41 32.14
CA GLN A 25 -13.23 -14.50 32.84
C GLN A 25 -12.66 -13.76 34.07
N ALA A 26 -11.47 -13.18 33.96
CA ALA A 26 -11.01 -12.19 34.94
C ALA A 26 -10.31 -11.00 34.25
N LEU A 27 -11.10 -9.99 33.85
CA LEU A 27 -10.59 -8.65 33.65
C LEU A 27 -10.36 -8.03 35.04
N PRO A 28 -9.12 -7.65 35.42
CA PRO A 28 -8.92 -6.89 36.64
C PRO A 28 -9.52 -5.50 36.45
N GLY A 29 -10.39 -5.10 37.37
CA GLY A 29 -10.92 -3.75 37.45
C GLY A 29 -9.77 -2.76 37.58
N ILE A 30 -9.53 -1.99 36.51
CA ILE A 30 -8.61 -0.86 36.51
C ILE A 30 -9.25 0.22 37.39
N GLN A 31 -8.85 0.29 38.65
CA GLN A 31 -9.08 1.48 39.48
C GLN A 31 -8.07 2.55 39.04
N THR A 32 -8.55 3.52 38.25
CA THR A 32 -7.80 4.73 37.91
C THR A 32 -7.83 5.70 39.10
N SER A 33 -6.85 5.61 39.99
CA SER A 33 -6.54 6.72 40.90
C SER A 33 -5.75 7.79 40.12
N ALA A 34 -6.48 8.67 39.43
CA ALA A 34 -5.89 9.87 38.83
C ALA A 34 -5.51 10.87 39.93
N SER A 35 -4.23 10.85 40.33
CA SER A 35 -3.62 11.96 41.06
C SER A 35 -3.44 13.14 40.09
N VAL A 36 -4.26 14.19 40.28
CA VAL A 36 -4.20 15.42 39.48
C VAL A 36 -3.00 16.25 39.96
N CYS A 37 -1.83 16.02 39.37
CA CYS A 37 -0.76 17.01 39.37
C CYS A 37 -1.13 18.12 38.39
N SER A 38 -1.70 19.21 38.91
CA SER A 38 -1.95 20.46 38.18
C SER A 38 -0.62 21.20 37.93
N SER A 39 0.16 20.76 36.96
CA SER A 39 1.23 21.57 36.38
C SER A 39 0.71 22.24 35.10
N ASN A 40 0.98 23.54 34.94
CA ASN A 40 0.66 24.34 33.75
C ASN A 40 1.52 23.91 32.55
N ALA A 41 1.46 22.65 32.14
CA ALA A 41 2.14 22.17 30.96
C ALA A 41 1.50 22.81 29.73
N GLU A 42 2.25 23.64 29.01
CA GLU A 42 1.82 24.15 27.71
C GLU A 42 1.42 22.98 26.82
N THR A 43 0.22 23.05 26.25
CA THR A 43 -0.22 22.05 25.28
C THR A 43 0.73 22.05 24.08
N PRO A 44 0.91 20.92 23.36
CA PRO A 44 1.72 20.87 22.13
C PRO A 44 1.34 21.96 21.11
N LEU A 45 0.07 22.37 21.12
CA LEU A 45 -0.48 23.45 20.31
C LEU A 45 0.01 24.84 20.75
N GLN A 46 0.11 25.09 22.05
CA GLN A 46 0.67 26.34 22.61
C GLN A 46 2.18 26.43 22.33
N LEU A 47 2.92 25.34 22.46
CA LEU A 47 4.32 25.23 22.05
C LEU A 47 4.51 25.52 20.54
N GLN A 48 3.58 25.03 19.72
CA GLN A 48 3.59 25.30 18.28
C GLN A 48 3.30 26.79 17.96
N GLN A 49 2.38 27.42 18.69
CA GLN A 49 2.05 28.84 18.50
C GLN A 49 3.18 29.77 18.98
N SER A 50 3.79 29.49 20.13
CA SER A 50 4.92 30.27 20.64
C SER A 50 6.15 30.15 19.75
N HIS A 51 6.37 29.00 19.11
CA HIS A 51 7.44 28.83 18.11
C HIS A 51 7.21 29.62 16.82
N ASN A 52 5.97 29.77 16.35
CA ASN A 52 5.69 30.56 15.16
C ASN A 52 5.93 32.06 15.36
N ALA A 53 5.75 32.58 16.58
CA ALA A 53 5.95 34.00 16.89
C ALA A 53 7.43 34.41 16.97
N ASN A 54 8.35 33.47 17.21
CA ASN A 54 9.79 33.70 17.39
C ASN A 54 10.65 33.17 16.23
N GLN A 55 10.07 32.95 15.05
CA GLN A 55 10.84 32.49 13.90
C GLN A 55 11.84 33.56 13.48
N ASN A 56 13.14 33.27 13.71
CA ASN A 56 14.23 34.08 13.20
C ASN A 56 14.18 34.00 11.67
N PRO A 57 14.03 35.11 10.92
CA PRO A 57 13.82 35.11 9.47
C PRO A 57 14.98 34.48 8.66
N THR A 58 16.06 34.09 9.33
CA THR A 58 17.24 33.44 8.75
C THR A 58 17.16 31.91 8.68
N ILE A 59 16.20 31.26 9.36
CA ILE A 59 16.11 29.79 9.39
C ILE A 59 15.45 29.27 8.09
N PRO A 60 16.07 28.32 7.37
CA PRO A 60 15.55 27.85 6.08
C PRO A 60 14.25 27.08 6.21
N SER A 61 13.36 27.27 5.23
CA SER A 61 12.18 26.43 5.03
C SER A 61 12.49 25.35 4.00
N MET A 62 12.06 24.11 4.26
CA MET A 62 12.31 22.94 3.42
C MET A 62 11.02 22.16 3.17
N SER A 63 10.94 21.42 2.06
CA SER A 63 9.86 20.48 1.79
C SER A 63 10.12 19.09 2.38
N TRP A 64 9.09 18.23 2.41
CA TRP A 64 9.27 16.80 2.70
C TRP A 64 10.21 16.09 1.72
N ALA A 65 10.27 16.54 0.47
CA ALA A 65 11.18 15.99 -0.54
C ALA A 65 12.64 16.36 -0.26
N ASP A 66 12.89 17.57 0.24
CA ASP A 66 14.22 18.01 0.66
C ASP A 66 14.70 17.20 1.87
N LEU A 67 13.82 17.02 2.86
CA LEU A 67 14.09 16.16 4.03
C LEU A 67 14.41 14.72 3.62
N ASP A 68 13.59 14.11 2.75
CA ASP A 68 13.82 12.74 2.27
C ASP A 68 15.16 12.62 1.52
N THR A 69 15.49 13.63 0.70
CA THR A 69 16.77 13.68 -0.03
C THR A 69 17.95 13.78 0.94
N ALA A 70 17.89 14.67 1.93
CA ALA A 70 18.93 14.81 2.94
C ALA A 70 19.15 13.50 3.73
N VAL A 71 18.08 12.86 4.18
CA VAL A 71 18.15 11.60 4.92
C VAL A 71 18.69 10.45 4.05
N ARG A 72 18.13 10.27 2.84
CA ARG A 72 18.46 9.11 2.01
C ARG A 72 19.74 9.24 1.21
N SER A 73 20.05 10.42 0.70
CA SER A 73 21.21 10.63 -0.16
C SER A 73 22.42 11.09 0.65
N SER A 74 22.23 12.05 1.55
CA SER A 74 23.33 12.61 2.35
C SER A 74 23.55 11.88 3.68
N GLY A 75 22.59 11.04 4.12
CA GLY A 75 22.69 10.32 5.38
C GLY A 75 22.47 11.21 6.60
N GLU A 76 21.74 12.32 6.42
CA GLU A 76 21.43 13.24 7.50
C GLU A 76 20.54 12.57 8.57
N CYS A 77 20.81 12.91 9.83
CA CYS A 77 20.07 12.40 10.99
C CYS A 77 19.04 13.44 11.43
N TRP A 78 18.10 13.79 10.55
CA TRP A 78 17.10 14.83 10.83
C TRP A 78 15.76 14.22 11.25
N VAL A 79 15.06 14.85 12.19
CA VAL A 79 13.70 14.49 12.63
C VAL A 79 12.82 15.74 12.66
N ILE A 80 11.49 15.54 12.63
CA ILE A 80 10.53 16.65 12.73
C ILE A 80 9.98 16.77 14.15
N GLY A 81 10.25 17.90 14.78
CA GLY A 81 9.74 18.27 16.11
C GLY A 81 8.52 19.19 16.07
N PRO A 82 8.12 19.74 17.23
CA PRO A 82 6.98 20.64 17.34
C PRO A 82 7.10 21.86 16.41
N GLY A 83 5.96 22.32 15.90
CA GLY A 83 5.94 23.44 14.95
C GLY A 83 6.65 23.17 13.62
N ASN A 84 6.69 21.89 13.20
CA ASN A 84 7.36 21.45 11.98
C ASN A 84 8.88 21.74 11.95
N ALA A 85 9.50 21.93 13.11
CA ALA A 85 10.94 22.19 13.19
C ALA A 85 11.75 20.96 12.74
N ILE A 86 12.74 21.18 11.90
CA ILE A 86 13.72 20.16 11.49
C ILE A 86 14.87 20.20 12.49
N ILE A 87 15.12 19.08 13.15
CA ILE A 87 16.10 18.96 14.23
C ILE A 87 17.21 18.00 13.79
N ASP A 88 18.47 18.43 13.80
CA ASP A 88 19.62 17.54 13.59
C ASP A 88 19.99 16.83 14.90
N ILE A 89 19.69 15.53 14.97
CA ILE A 89 19.91 14.73 16.17
C ILE A 89 21.26 14.00 16.18
N ARG A 90 22.18 14.29 15.24
CA ARG A 90 23.47 13.59 15.14
C ARG A 90 24.30 13.64 16.43
N GLN A 91 24.31 14.78 17.13
CA GLN A 91 25.03 14.93 18.39
C GLN A 91 24.28 14.30 19.57
N TRP A 92 22.96 14.16 19.46
CA TRP A 92 22.13 13.62 20.53
C TRP A 92 22.03 12.10 20.49
N ILE A 93 22.14 11.50 19.31
CA ILE A 93 21.87 10.08 19.10
C ILE A 93 22.71 9.14 19.97
N THR A 94 23.97 9.48 20.20
CA THR A 94 24.90 8.68 21.03
C THR A 94 24.77 8.96 22.52
N THR A 95 24.11 10.06 22.90
CA THR A 95 23.95 10.52 24.29
C THR A 95 22.51 10.42 24.78
N HIS A 96 21.60 9.87 23.98
CA HIS A 96 20.18 9.75 24.33
C HIS A 96 19.97 8.66 25.39
N PRO A 97 19.35 8.99 26.55
CA PRO A 97 19.20 8.05 27.66
C PRO A 97 18.23 6.89 27.37
N GLY A 98 17.26 7.09 26.47
CA GLY A 98 16.35 6.04 25.99
C GLY A 98 16.94 5.12 24.92
N GLY A 99 18.25 5.26 24.64
CA GLY A 99 18.98 4.45 23.69
C GLY A 99 18.96 5.00 22.26
N GLN A 100 19.91 4.54 21.45
CA GLN A 100 20.07 5.07 20.09
C GLN A 100 18.92 4.62 19.16
N THR A 101 18.37 3.42 19.38
CA THR A 101 17.47 2.76 18.43
C THR A 101 16.20 3.58 18.18
N ILE A 102 15.59 4.17 19.21
CA ILE A 102 14.37 4.99 19.05
C ILE A 102 14.60 6.21 18.14
N LEU A 103 15.74 6.87 18.29
CA LEU A 103 16.12 8.01 17.48
C LEU A 103 16.48 7.59 16.05
N LEU A 104 17.20 6.47 15.89
CA LEU A 104 17.54 5.92 14.57
C LEU A 104 16.28 5.55 13.75
N ASP A 105 15.25 5.02 14.41
CA ASP A 105 13.98 4.64 13.79
C ASP A 105 13.12 5.87 13.42
N SER A 106 13.37 6.99 14.08
CA SER A 106 12.62 8.24 13.89
C SER A 106 13.18 9.16 12.80
N ILE A 107 14.41 8.90 12.32
CA ILE A 107 15.06 9.72 11.28
C ILE A 107 14.15 9.84 10.06
N GLY A 108 13.93 11.09 9.63
CA GLY A 108 13.10 11.47 8.50
C GLY A 108 11.60 11.37 8.74
N THR A 109 11.16 11.30 10.00
CA THR A 109 9.75 11.27 10.42
C THR A 109 9.47 12.28 11.53
N SER A 110 8.20 12.52 11.83
CA SER A 110 7.79 13.31 12.99
C SER A 110 7.94 12.51 14.29
N ILE A 111 8.62 13.13 15.26
CA ILE A 111 8.76 12.64 16.64
C ILE A 111 7.77 13.30 17.60
N VAL A 112 6.94 14.24 17.12
CA VAL A 112 6.03 14.99 17.97
C VAL A 112 5.13 14.06 18.78
N ARG A 113 4.63 12.98 18.17
CA ARG A 113 3.75 12.05 18.87
C ARG A 113 4.48 11.03 19.75
N ASP A 114 5.78 10.80 19.56
CA ASP A 114 6.56 9.94 20.48
C ASP A 114 6.93 10.67 21.76
N VAL A 115 7.21 11.97 21.62
CA VAL A 115 7.80 12.79 22.67
C VAL A 115 6.73 13.57 23.44
N PHE A 116 5.63 13.90 22.76
CA PHE A 116 4.53 14.68 23.32
C PHE A 116 3.24 13.85 23.20
N PRO A 117 3.02 12.88 24.11
CA PRO A 117 1.81 12.07 24.10
C PRO A 117 0.58 12.99 24.19
N MET A 118 -0.39 12.75 23.31
CA MET A 118 -1.64 13.47 23.34
C MET A 118 -2.46 13.00 24.55
N PRO A 119 -3.10 13.92 25.31
CA PRO A 119 -3.82 13.56 26.53
C PRO A 119 -5.05 12.67 26.29
N SER A 120 -5.53 12.57 25.05
CA SER A 120 -6.59 11.66 24.65
C SER A 120 -6.01 10.42 23.97
N PRO A 121 -6.36 9.19 24.43
CA PRO A 121 -6.01 8.00 23.69
C PRO A 121 -6.57 8.12 22.27
N PRO A 122 -5.79 7.77 21.23
CA PRO A 122 -6.29 7.75 19.87
C PRO A 122 -7.58 6.92 19.82
N VAL A 123 -8.63 7.50 19.23
CA VAL A 123 -9.87 6.78 18.95
C VAL A 123 -9.48 5.57 18.11
N MET A 124 -9.78 4.36 18.60
CA MET A 124 -9.53 3.14 17.85
C MET A 124 -10.25 3.27 16.51
N SER A 125 -9.48 3.37 15.42
CA SER A 125 -10.06 3.41 14.09
C SER A 125 -10.80 2.10 13.86
N SER A 126 -12.03 2.19 13.36
CA SER A 126 -12.79 1.03 12.89
C SER A 126 -11.93 0.21 11.93
N GLY A 127 -11.54 -1.01 12.31
CA GLY A 127 -10.71 -1.90 11.47
C GLY A 127 -9.34 -2.29 12.05
N ILE A 128 -8.99 -1.85 13.27
CA ILE A 128 -7.85 -2.40 14.01
C ILE A 128 -8.36 -3.36 15.08
N SER A 129 -7.92 -4.62 15.06
CA SER A 129 -8.29 -5.62 16.06
C SER A 129 -7.61 -5.35 17.41
N ALA A 130 -8.11 -5.95 18.49
CA ALA A 130 -7.48 -5.85 19.81
C ALA A 130 -6.04 -6.41 19.81
N GLU A 131 -5.80 -7.50 19.07
CA GLU A 131 -4.47 -8.08 18.89
C GLU A 131 -3.53 -7.15 18.11
N GLU A 132 -4.01 -6.57 17.02
CA GLU A 132 -3.24 -5.59 16.25
C GLU A 132 -2.92 -4.35 17.10
N TRP A 133 -3.84 -3.95 17.98
CA TRP A 133 -3.61 -2.86 18.93
C TRP A 133 -2.50 -3.17 19.94
N LEU A 134 -2.39 -4.43 20.41
CA LEU A 134 -1.29 -4.86 21.27
C LEU A 134 0.05 -4.71 20.53
N HIS A 135 0.12 -5.12 19.26
CA HIS A 135 1.32 -4.93 18.44
C HIS A 135 1.65 -3.45 18.22
N ILE A 136 0.65 -2.60 17.96
CA ILE A 136 0.85 -1.15 17.84
C ILE A 136 1.42 -0.60 19.15
N SER A 137 0.76 -0.90 20.27
CA SER A 137 1.14 -0.39 21.60
C SER A 137 2.56 -0.84 21.98
N ALA A 138 2.90 -2.12 21.77
CA ALA A 138 4.24 -2.63 22.03
C ALA A 138 5.30 -2.08 21.04
N SER A 139 4.89 -1.71 19.82
CA SER A 139 5.79 -1.07 18.86
C SER A 139 6.03 0.39 19.22
N ARG A 140 5.10 1.08 19.89
CA ARG A 140 5.33 2.44 20.38
C ARG A 140 6.37 2.37 21.50
N ARG A 141 7.55 2.90 21.20
CA ARG A 141 8.61 3.07 22.21
C ARG A 141 8.40 4.42 22.88
N GLU A 142 7.28 4.58 23.57
CA GLU A 142 6.95 5.85 24.22
C GLU A 142 8.01 6.16 25.28
N SER A 143 8.53 7.38 25.26
CA SER A 143 9.46 7.87 26.27
C SER A 143 9.05 9.28 26.65
N GLU A 144 8.79 9.51 27.92
CA GLU A 144 8.58 10.86 28.43
C GLU A 144 9.94 11.58 28.49
N HIS A 145 10.05 12.69 27.77
CA HIS A 145 11.26 13.50 27.78
C HIS A 145 11.16 14.58 28.86
N SER A 146 12.27 14.80 29.57
CA SER A 146 12.39 15.93 30.49
C SER A 146 12.40 17.27 29.76
N THR A 147 12.02 18.34 30.46
CA THR A 147 12.12 19.73 29.94
C THR A 147 13.52 20.07 29.42
N GLN A 148 14.57 19.58 30.09
CA GLN A 148 15.96 19.74 29.64
C GLN A 148 16.22 19.10 28.26
N ALA A 149 15.62 17.95 27.98
CA ALA A 149 15.75 17.31 26.67
C ALA A 149 15.02 18.13 25.57
N LEU A 150 13.89 18.76 25.92
CA LEU A 150 13.19 19.68 25.03
C LEU A 150 14.02 20.92 24.72
N ASP A 151 14.65 21.52 25.73
CA ASP A 151 15.53 22.68 25.53
C ASP A 151 16.77 22.34 24.70
N LYS A 152 17.34 21.14 24.89
CA LYS A 152 18.43 20.65 24.04
C LYS A 152 17.99 20.53 22.58
N MET A 153 16.77 20.04 22.32
CA MET A 153 16.23 19.94 20.95
C MET A 153 16.03 21.31 20.29
N ARG A 154 15.62 22.34 21.04
CA ARG A 154 15.45 23.70 20.51
C ARG A 154 16.75 24.26 19.92
N ASN A 155 17.89 23.97 20.55
CA ASN A 155 19.21 24.41 20.08
C ASN A 155 19.73 23.61 18.86
N MET A 156 19.03 22.54 18.46
CA MET A 156 19.39 21.68 17.33
C MET A 156 18.48 21.93 16.11
N VAL A 157 17.62 22.95 16.15
CA VAL A 157 16.74 23.31 15.02
C VAL A 157 17.58 23.91 13.89
N ILE A 158 17.45 23.34 12.70
CA ILE A 158 18.17 23.75 11.49
C ILE A 158 17.26 24.27 10.38
N GLY A 159 15.94 24.15 10.54
CA GLY A 159 14.98 24.47 9.49
C GLY A 159 13.54 24.22 9.93
N TYR A 160 12.59 24.48 9.02
CA TYR A 160 11.17 24.15 9.21
C TYR A 160 10.58 23.48 7.97
N ILE A 161 9.72 22.48 8.17
CA ILE A 161 8.97 21.86 7.09
C ILE A 161 7.82 22.75 6.66
N LYS A 162 7.78 23.03 5.35
CA LYS A 162 6.63 23.60 4.66
C LYS A 162 5.66 22.47 4.28
N PRO A 163 4.37 22.55 4.66
CA PRO A 163 3.36 21.60 4.20
C PRO A 163 3.33 21.52 2.67
N SER A 164 3.00 20.35 2.12
CA SER A 164 2.78 20.20 0.69
C SER A 164 1.68 21.14 0.17
N PRO A 165 1.73 21.58 -1.10
CA PRO A 165 0.68 22.41 -1.68
C PRO A 165 -0.71 21.78 -1.50
N GLY A 166 -1.66 22.55 -0.96
CA GLY A 166 -3.02 22.08 -0.70
C GLY A 166 -3.22 21.31 0.61
N VAL A 167 -2.15 21.01 1.36
CA VAL A 167 -2.23 20.37 2.68
C VAL A 167 -2.19 21.43 3.77
N LEU A 168 -3.21 21.48 4.63
CA LEU A 168 -3.20 22.41 5.77
C LEU A 168 -2.28 21.89 6.88
N PRO A 169 -1.69 22.77 7.71
CA PRO A 169 -0.92 22.36 8.87
C PRO A 169 -1.68 21.36 9.75
N GLY A 170 -1.04 20.25 10.11
CA GLY A 170 -1.63 19.19 10.94
C GLY A 170 -2.53 18.20 10.20
N GLN A 171 -2.78 18.39 8.90
CA GLN A 171 -3.44 17.40 8.07
C GLN A 171 -2.47 16.33 7.58
N PHE A 172 -3.04 15.22 7.10
CA PHE A 172 -2.31 14.18 6.42
C PHE A 172 -1.59 14.71 5.16
N ASP A 173 -0.27 14.52 5.11
CA ASP A 173 0.56 14.87 3.96
C ASP A 173 1.09 13.57 3.31
N PRO A 174 0.73 13.25 2.06
CA PRO A 174 1.20 12.03 1.40
C PRO A 174 2.72 11.94 1.25
N LEU A 175 3.45 13.06 1.30
CA LEU A 175 4.92 13.08 1.20
C LEU A 175 5.63 12.84 2.55
N GLU A 176 4.91 12.92 3.66
CA GLU A 176 5.41 12.66 5.01
C GLU A 176 5.59 11.15 5.24
N TYR A 177 6.81 10.76 5.64
CA TYR A 177 7.01 9.42 6.19
C TYR A 177 6.49 9.34 7.62
N ARG A 178 5.60 8.37 7.83
CA ARG A 178 5.03 8.00 9.12
C ARG A 178 5.51 6.63 9.52
N ARG A 179 5.48 6.35 10.82
CA ARG A 179 5.93 5.06 11.35
C ARG A 179 4.74 4.13 11.54
N TYR A 180 4.93 2.89 11.12
CA TYR A 180 3.94 1.82 11.14
C TYR A 180 4.47 0.64 11.93
N ALA A 181 3.62 0.03 12.74
CA ALA A 181 3.85 -1.27 13.34
C ALA A 181 3.61 -2.38 12.31
N LEU A 182 4.45 -3.41 12.34
CA LEU A 182 4.12 -4.69 11.76
C LEU A 182 3.14 -5.42 12.68
N VAL A 183 1.88 -5.48 12.30
CA VAL A 183 0.83 -6.12 13.10
C VAL A 183 0.50 -7.53 12.64
N ARG A 184 0.85 -7.87 11.40
CA ARG A 184 0.53 -9.18 10.83
C ARG A 184 1.52 -9.61 9.77
N LYS A 185 1.80 -10.92 9.71
CA LYS A 185 2.59 -11.52 8.63
C LYS A 185 2.21 -12.97 8.38
N GLU A 186 1.84 -13.28 7.16
CA GLU A 186 1.39 -14.63 6.76
C GLU A 186 2.06 -15.03 5.44
N THR A 187 2.41 -16.30 5.28
CA THR A 187 2.90 -16.80 3.98
C THR A 187 1.70 -17.16 3.11
N THR A 188 1.62 -16.60 1.90
CA THR A 188 0.49 -16.81 0.97
C THR A 188 0.84 -17.63 -0.26
N SER A 189 2.13 -17.85 -0.54
CA SER A 189 2.55 -18.76 -1.60
C SER A 189 2.19 -20.21 -1.28
N GLY A 190 1.81 -20.98 -2.31
CA GLY A 190 1.46 -22.38 -2.15
C GLY A 190 2.67 -23.27 -1.81
N PRO A 191 2.45 -24.51 -1.35
CA PRO A 191 3.51 -25.49 -1.18
C PRO A 191 4.28 -25.70 -2.49
N GLY A 192 5.60 -25.71 -2.43
CA GLY A 192 6.45 -25.89 -3.61
C GLY A 192 6.63 -24.64 -4.49
N ALA A 193 6.14 -23.47 -4.06
CA ALA A 193 6.38 -22.23 -4.79
C ALA A 193 7.88 -21.95 -4.94
N THR A 194 8.32 -21.66 -6.17
CA THR A 194 9.70 -21.22 -6.46
C THR A 194 10.05 -19.95 -5.69
N ARG A 195 9.07 -19.08 -5.45
CA ARG A 195 9.26 -17.82 -4.71
C ARG A 195 8.19 -17.66 -3.64
N ALA A 196 8.68 -17.58 -2.39
CA ALA A 196 7.83 -17.28 -1.25
C ALA A 196 7.17 -15.91 -1.40
N THR A 197 5.89 -15.84 -1.01
CA THR A 197 5.10 -14.61 -1.02
C THR A 197 4.46 -14.44 0.34
N PHE A 198 4.49 -13.22 0.87
CA PHE A 198 4.01 -12.90 2.22
C PHE A 198 2.96 -11.81 2.16
N LEU A 199 1.86 -11.99 2.89
CA LEU A 199 0.94 -10.92 3.26
C LEU A 199 1.52 -10.22 4.50
N ILE A 200 1.61 -8.90 4.47
CA ILE A 200 2.13 -8.07 5.55
C ILE A 200 1.07 -7.04 5.90
N GLY A 201 0.62 -7.04 7.15
CA GLY A 201 -0.28 -6.03 7.70
C GLY A 201 0.49 -4.95 8.45
N LEU A 202 0.25 -3.70 8.08
CA LEU A 202 0.87 -2.52 8.67
C LEU A 202 -0.21 -1.62 9.26
N ALA A 203 0.04 -1.08 10.46
CA ALA A 203 -0.85 -0.11 11.11
C ALA A 203 -0.06 1.10 11.59
N GLU A 204 -0.60 2.30 11.36
CA GLU A 204 0.04 3.56 11.75
C GLU A 204 0.22 3.58 13.27
N LEU A 205 1.43 3.89 13.75
CA LEU A 205 1.70 3.90 15.19
C LEU A 205 0.78 4.90 15.90
N TYR A 206 0.56 6.05 15.30
CA TYR A 206 -0.32 7.09 15.83
C TYR A 206 -1.33 7.46 14.76
N PRO A 207 -2.48 6.76 14.70
CA PRO A 207 -3.50 7.00 13.69
C PRO A 207 -3.83 8.48 13.55
N SER A 208 -3.73 8.99 12.33
CA SER A 208 -4.08 10.37 12.02
C SER A 208 -5.57 10.53 11.84
N GLY A 209 -6.20 11.35 12.68
CA GLY A 209 -7.64 11.54 12.66
C GLY A 209 -8.16 12.45 11.54
N ALA A 210 -7.31 13.30 10.93
CA ALA A 210 -7.75 14.31 9.98
C ALA A 210 -7.01 14.22 8.63
N GLY A 211 -7.78 14.12 7.54
CA GLY A 211 -7.31 14.25 6.15
C GLY A 211 -6.71 12.99 5.52
N ALA A 212 -6.47 11.92 6.29
CA ALA A 212 -5.98 10.66 5.73
C ALA A 212 -7.05 10.01 4.85
N PRO A 213 -6.69 9.46 3.66
CA PRO A 213 -7.65 8.74 2.82
C PRO A 213 -8.29 7.58 3.57
N ALA A 214 -9.63 7.52 3.53
CA ALA A 214 -10.40 6.49 4.22
C ALA A 214 -10.19 5.08 3.63
N PHE A 215 -9.72 4.99 2.39
CA PHE A 215 -9.41 3.74 1.71
C PHE A 215 -8.39 3.95 0.58
N PHE A 216 -7.75 2.88 0.14
CA PHE A 216 -6.97 2.87 -1.10
C PHE A 216 -7.85 2.61 -2.32
N LEU A 217 -7.61 3.36 -3.39
CA LEU A 217 -8.20 3.12 -4.70
C LEU A 217 -7.31 2.21 -5.52
N PRO A 218 -7.86 1.40 -6.45
CA PRO A 218 -7.05 0.69 -7.43
C PRO A 218 -6.09 1.64 -8.13
N GLY A 219 -4.82 1.27 -8.28
CA GLY A 219 -3.76 2.14 -8.79
C GLY A 219 -2.95 2.88 -7.73
N HIS A 220 -3.50 3.05 -6.52
CA HIS A 220 -2.73 3.63 -5.43
C HIS A 220 -1.58 2.71 -5.02
N VAL A 221 -0.45 3.34 -4.72
CA VAL A 221 0.72 2.71 -4.11
C VAL A 221 1.16 3.48 -2.88
N ILE A 222 1.97 2.86 -2.05
CA ILE A 222 2.70 3.49 -0.95
C ILE A 222 4.20 3.34 -1.18
N GLU A 223 5.01 4.17 -0.54
CA GLU A 223 6.45 3.98 -0.47
C GLU A 223 6.86 3.54 0.93
N ILE A 224 7.52 2.40 1.04
CA ILE A 224 8.11 1.91 2.29
C ILE A 224 9.58 2.26 2.29
N ARG A 225 10.07 2.86 3.37
CA ARG A 225 11.47 3.16 3.63
C ARG A 225 11.96 2.39 4.86
N MET A 226 13.13 1.78 4.72
CA MET A 226 13.78 1.02 5.79
C MET A 226 15.27 1.31 5.81
N ARG A 227 15.84 1.28 7.01
CA ARG A 227 17.29 1.36 7.19
C ARG A 227 17.89 -0.04 7.18
N VAL A 228 18.93 -0.20 6.39
CA VAL A 228 19.78 -1.39 6.35
C VAL A 228 20.90 -1.21 7.36
N SER A 229 20.92 -2.04 8.41
CA SER A 229 22.01 -2.00 9.37
C SER A 229 23.35 -2.35 8.70
N LYS A 230 24.47 -1.85 9.23
CA LYS A 230 25.81 -2.18 8.69
C LYS A 230 26.06 -3.69 8.65
N SER A 231 25.56 -4.44 9.63
CA SER A 231 25.66 -5.90 9.65
C SER A 231 24.78 -6.56 8.58
N ALA A 232 23.56 -6.05 8.34
CA ALA A 232 22.72 -6.51 7.23
C ALA A 232 23.36 -6.18 5.87
N MET A 233 23.94 -4.99 5.70
CA MET A 233 24.66 -4.62 4.47
C MET A 233 25.82 -5.56 4.18
N ARG A 234 26.66 -5.88 5.19
CA ARG A 234 27.76 -6.84 5.04
C ARG A 234 27.26 -8.23 4.63
N ARG A 235 26.18 -8.72 5.25
CA ARG A 235 25.58 -10.02 4.89
C ARG A 235 25.02 -10.03 3.48
N LEU A 236 24.33 -8.96 3.09
CA LEU A 236 23.83 -8.81 1.72
C LEU A 236 24.97 -8.79 0.71
N ALA A 237 26.08 -8.09 1.02
CA ALA A 237 27.28 -8.06 0.20
C ALA A 237 27.91 -9.45 0.01
N THR A 238 28.01 -10.24 1.07
CA THR A 238 28.55 -11.60 0.98
C THR A 238 27.66 -12.57 0.21
N SER A 239 26.33 -12.41 0.34
CA SER A 239 25.38 -13.32 -0.32
C SER A 239 25.25 -13.03 -1.82
N ASN A 240 25.37 -11.75 -2.22
CA ASN A 240 25.37 -11.36 -3.62
C ASN A 240 26.00 -9.96 -3.81
N PRO A 241 27.20 -9.88 -4.42
CA PRO A 241 27.92 -8.63 -4.64
C PRO A 241 27.13 -7.57 -5.42
N GLN A 242 26.33 -7.96 -6.43
CA GLN A 242 25.56 -7.02 -7.25
C GLN A 242 24.47 -6.28 -6.47
N THR A 243 23.98 -6.88 -5.39
CA THR A 243 22.99 -6.24 -4.51
C THR A 243 23.57 -5.12 -3.69
N HIS A 244 24.85 -5.23 -3.33
CA HIS A 244 25.53 -4.25 -2.49
C HIS A 244 25.69 -2.91 -3.21
N GLU A 245 25.96 -2.93 -4.50
CA GLU A 245 26.07 -1.71 -5.33
C GLU A 245 24.79 -0.86 -5.35
N ARG A 246 23.64 -1.44 -4.97
CA ARG A 246 22.34 -0.78 -5.01
C ARG A 246 21.88 -0.20 -3.68
N ILE A 247 22.63 -0.38 -2.59
CA ILE A 247 22.30 0.19 -1.28
C ILE A 247 23.05 1.52 -1.13
N PRO A 248 22.36 2.65 -0.95
CA PRO A 248 23.01 3.94 -0.71
C PRO A 248 23.91 3.88 0.53
N SER A 249 24.99 4.67 0.53
CA SER A 249 25.92 4.77 1.67
C SER A 249 25.25 5.22 2.98
N SER A 250 24.15 5.96 2.88
CA SER A 250 23.28 6.32 4.01
C SER A 250 22.64 5.11 4.71
N GLY A 251 22.60 3.95 4.03
CA GLY A 251 21.93 2.74 4.48
C GLY A 251 20.41 2.78 4.33
N TRP A 252 19.82 3.82 3.76
CA TRP A 252 18.36 3.90 3.55
C TRP A 252 17.96 3.35 2.19
N ILE A 253 17.02 2.42 2.18
CA ILE A 253 16.38 1.93 0.95
C ILE A 253 14.89 2.22 1.00
N SER A 254 14.30 2.50 -0.15
CA SER A 254 12.84 2.64 -0.27
C SER A 254 12.31 1.95 -1.52
N ARG A 255 11.07 1.45 -1.46
CA ARG A 255 10.40 0.80 -2.59
C ARG A 255 8.89 1.05 -2.52
N TYR A 256 8.26 1.11 -3.69
CA TYR A 256 6.81 1.20 -3.80
C TYR A 256 6.16 -0.17 -3.67
N TYR A 257 5.01 -0.19 -2.99
CA TYR A 257 4.16 -1.36 -2.83
C TYR A 257 2.70 -0.97 -3.06
N THR A 258 1.92 -1.89 -3.61
CA THR A 258 0.48 -1.72 -3.81
C THR A 258 -0.28 -2.26 -2.60
N PRO A 259 -0.98 -1.43 -1.81
CA PRO A 259 -1.89 -1.89 -0.78
C PRO A 259 -3.05 -2.67 -1.40
N ILE A 260 -3.42 -3.81 -0.81
CA ILE A 260 -4.50 -4.65 -1.33
C ILE A 260 -5.86 -4.19 -0.79
N SER A 261 -5.88 -3.73 0.46
CA SER A 261 -7.08 -3.29 1.18
C SER A 261 -6.71 -2.36 2.32
N GLY A 262 -7.71 -1.72 2.93
CA GLY A 262 -7.56 -0.84 4.08
C GLY A 262 -7.39 0.64 3.73
N SER A 263 -6.79 1.39 4.63
CA SER A 263 -6.60 2.84 4.62
C SER A 263 -5.19 3.22 5.07
N MET A 264 -4.81 4.49 5.05
CA MET A 264 -3.49 4.90 5.58
C MET A 264 -3.33 4.61 7.09
N SER A 265 -4.40 4.36 7.85
CA SER A 265 -4.29 3.99 9.27
C SER A 265 -3.97 2.50 9.47
N ARG A 266 -4.47 1.63 8.59
CA ARG A 266 -4.19 0.19 8.58
C ARG A 266 -4.39 -0.37 7.19
N PHE A 267 -3.45 -1.16 6.70
CA PHE A 267 -3.57 -1.82 5.41
C PHE A 267 -2.71 -3.06 5.29
N ASP A 268 -2.98 -3.85 4.25
CA ASP A 268 -2.19 -5.02 3.91
C ASP A 268 -1.49 -4.83 2.57
N ILE A 269 -0.25 -5.31 2.48
CA ILE A 269 0.50 -5.44 1.23
C ILE A 269 0.87 -6.90 1.03
N THR A 270 1.13 -7.27 -0.22
CA THR A 270 1.80 -8.53 -0.52
C THR A 270 3.22 -8.29 -1.02
N VAL A 271 4.16 -9.04 -0.43
CA VAL A 271 5.59 -8.97 -0.73
C VAL A 271 6.04 -10.31 -1.27
N LYS A 272 6.44 -10.31 -2.54
CA LYS A 272 7.09 -11.46 -3.17
C LYS A 272 8.59 -11.40 -2.93
N LEU A 273 9.19 -12.50 -2.51
CA LEU A 273 10.63 -12.57 -2.33
C LEU A 273 11.31 -12.58 -3.70
N VAL A 274 12.03 -11.49 -3.98
CA VAL A 274 12.82 -11.36 -5.20
C VAL A 274 14.24 -11.81 -4.89
N THR A 275 14.81 -12.63 -5.78
CA THR A 275 16.23 -13.00 -5.71
C THR A 275 17.07 -11.73 -5.71
N ASN A 276 17.89 -11.54 -4.68
CA ASN A 276 18.70 -10.33 -4.49
C ASN A 276 17.87 -9.05 -4.30
N GLY A 277 16.60 -9.16 -3.90
CA GLY A 277 15.80 -8.00 -3.52
C GLY A 277 16.10 -7.57 -2.10
N ALA A 278 16.88 -6.49 -1.92
CA ALA A 278 17.22 -5.99 -0.58
C ALA A 278 15.98 -5.69 0.28
N MET A 279 15.01 -4.94 -0.25
CA MET A 279 13.79 -4.60 0.49
C MET A 279 12.91 -5.83 0.79
N SER A 280 12.68 -6.70 -0.20
CA SER A 280 11.89 -7.93 0.02
C SER A 280 12.52 -8.85 1.07
N TYR A 281 13.85 -8.91 1.12
CA TYR A 281 14.58 -9.67 2.13
C TYR A 281 14.47 -9.05 3.53
N LEU A 282 14.54 -7.72 3.65
CA LEU A 282 14.34 -7.05 4.95
C LEU A 282 12.92 -7.30 5.46
N LEU A 283 11.90 -7.11 4.63
CA LEU A 283 10.49 -7.37 4.98
C LEU A 283 10.25 -8.85 5.32
N GLN A 284 10.90 -9.78 4.61
CA GLN A 284 10.87 -11.21 4.94
C GLN A 284 11.46 -11.51 6.32
N ARG A 285 12.38 -10.70 6.84
CA ARG A 285 13.00 -10.94 8.14
C ARG A 285 12.25 -10.35 9.32
N LEU A 286 11.36 -9.41 9.09
CA LEU A 286 10.56 -8.83 10.17
C LEU A 286 9.64 -9.88 10.78
N SER A 287 9.51 -9.87 12.11
CA SER A 287 8.55 -10.69 12.85
C SER A 287 7.63 -9.78 13.66
N PRO A 288 6.29 -9.97 13.63
CA PRO A 288 5.38 -9.20 14.48
C PRO A 288 5.71 -9.29 15.98
N SER A 289 6.30 -10.40 16.42
CA SER A 289 6.72 -10.63 17.82
C SER A 289 7.91 -9.76 18.26
N GLU A 290 8.66 -9.18 17.32
CA GLU A 290 9.78 -8.27 17.58
C GLU A 290 9.34 -6.80 17.57
N TYR A 291 8.04 -6.54 17.37
CA TYR A 291 7.44 -5.21 17.29
C TYR A 291 8.20 -4.23 16.38
N PRO A 292 8.56 -4.63 15.14
CA PRO A 292 9.38 -3.80 14.27
C PRO A 292 8.55 -2.63 13.73
N GLN A 293 9.23 -1.51 13.56
CA GLN A 293 8.68 -0.33 12.91
C GLN A 293 9.18 -0.23 11.47
N VAL A 294 8.31 0.23 10.57
CA VAL A 294 8.67 0.61 9.21
C VAL A 294 8.18 2.02 8.91
N GLN A 295 8.85 2.72 8.00
CA GLN A 295 8.43 4.05 7.59
C GLN A 295 7.65 3.97 6.28
N VAL A 296 6.47 4.56 6.23
CA VAL A 296 5.59 4.54 5.06
C VAL A 296 5.10 5.95 4.75
N ARG A 297 4.98 6.26 3.47
CA ARG A 297 4.29 7.45 2.95
C ARG A 297 3.40 7.10 1.74
N GLY A 298 2.51 7.99 1.35
CA GLY A 298 1.53 7.79 0.29
C GLY A 298 0.11 8.19 0.74
N PRO A 299 -0.96 7.74 0.06
CA PRO A 299 -0.91 7.02 -1.22
C PRO A 299 -0.36 7.91 -2.33
N PHE A 300 0.24 7.26 -3.33
CA PHE A 300 0.66 7.86 -4.59
C PHE A 300 -0.01 7.17 -5.77
N GLY A 301 0.12 7.77 -6.95
CA GLY A 301 -0.40 7.24 -8.20
C GLY A 301 -1.80 7.77 -8.51
N THR A 302 -2.13 7.73 -9.79
CA THR A 302 -3.47 8.04 -10.29
C THR A 302 -4.35 6.80 -10.08
N PRO A 303 -5.53 6.94 -9.47
CA PRO A 303 -6.51 5.86 -9.44
C PRO A 303 -6.81 5.29 -10.83
N LEU A 304 -6.90 3.97 -10.93
CA LEU A 304 -7.35 3.20 -12.10
C LEU A 304 -8.88 3.10 -12.14
N ILE A 305 -9.56 4.08 -11.54
CA ILE A 305 -11.01 4.22 -11.64
C ILE A 305 -11.25 5.65 -12.12
N ASN A 306 -12.17 5.80 -13.06
CA ASN A 306 -12.57 7.08 -13.62
C ASN A 306 -13.30 7.92 -12.55
N PRO A 307 -12.72 9.05 -12.11
CA PRO A 307 -13.32 9.91 -11.10
C PRO A 307 -14.44 10.81 -11.65
N GLU A 308 -14.60 10.92 -12.97
CA GLU A 308 -15.51 11.88 -13.62
C GLU A 308 -16.95 11.35 -13.81
N ARG A 309 -17.23 10.07 -13.51
CA ARG A 309 -18.58 9.51 -13.58
C ARG A 309 -19.19 9.38 -12.18
N PRO A 310 -20.29 10.09 -11.85
CA PRO A 310 -20.90 10.00 -10.53
C PRO A 310 -21.53 8.60 -10.30
N LEU A 311 -21.40 8.10 -9.07
CA LEU A 311 -22.11 6.92 -8.55
C LEU A 311 -23.51 7.35 -8.09
N PRO A 312 -24.61 6.62 -8.37
CA PRO A 312 -24.73 5.20 -8.74
C PRO A 312 -25.36 4.95 -10.13
N CYS A 313 -25.13 3.75 -10.68
CA CYS A 313 -25.60 3.18 -11.96
C CYS A 313 -24.71 3.43 -13.21
N SER A 314 -23.63 4.21 -13.11
CA SER A 314 -22.61 4.42 -14.16
C SER A 314 -21.19 4.53 -13.58
N ASN A 315 -20.75 3.45 -12.90
CA ASN A 315 -19.89 3.45 -11.71
C ASN A 315 -18.41 3.89 -11.81
N GLY A 316 -17.99 4.78 -12.72
CA GLY A 316 -16.58 5.22 -12.78
C GLY A 316 -15.55 4.10 -13.04
N CYS A 317 -15.95 2.84 -13.06
CA CYS A 317 -15.15 1.73 -13.53
C CYS A 317 -15.36 1.62 -15.03
N TRP A 318 -14.29 1.33 -15.76
CA TRP A 318 -14.41 0.90 -17.14
C TRP A 318 -15.30 -0.35 -17.22
N ASP A 319 -16.08 -0.47 -18.30
CA ASP A 319 -17.01 -1.60 -18.46
C ASP A 319 -16.27 -2.94 -18.49
N HIS A 320 -15.09 -2.95 -19.12
CA HIS A 320 -14.18 -4.08 -19.12
C HIS A 320 -12.74 -3.60 -18.90
N VAL A 321 -12.09 -4.16 -17.89
CA VAL A 321 -10.65 -4.00 -17.63
C VAL A 321 -9.92 -5.31 -17.91
N VAL A 322 -8.83 -5.24 -18.67
CA VAL A 322 -7.91 -6.36 -18.86
C VAL A 322 -6.58 -6.04 -18.19
N MET A 323 -6.15 -6.89 -17.27
CA MET A 323 -4.89 -6.72 -16.53
C MET A 323 -3.85 -7.75 -16.95
N LEU A 324 -2.80 -7.30 -17.63
CA LEU A 324 -1.62 -8.08 -18.02
C LEU A 324 -0.57 -8.01 -16.92
N CYS A 325 -0.39 -9.09 -16.18
CA CYS A 325 0.45 -9.11 -14.98
C CYS A 325 1.59 -10.11 -15.10
N ALA A 326 2.76 -9.79 -14.54
CA ALA A 326 3.86 -10.73 -14.37
C ALA A 326 4.51 -10.61 -12.99
N GLY A 327 4.78 -11.73 -12.34
CA GLY A 327 5.46 -11.71 -11.05
C GLY A 327 4.64 -11.00 -9.97
N SER A 328 5.31 -10.11 -9.22
CA SER A 328 4.67 -9.23 -8.24
C SER A 328 3.73 -8.17 -8.85
N GLY A 329 3.73 -7.99 -10.17
CA GLY A 329 2.80 -7.07 -10.83
C GLY A 329 1.33 -7.49 -10.71
N SER A 330 1.07 -8.78 -10.44
CA SER A 330 -0.26 -9.31 -10.14
C SER A 330 -0.92 -8.69 -8.90
N VAL A 331 -0.15 -8.04 -8.00
CA VAL A 331 -0.72 -7.35 -6.83
C VAL A 331 -1.59 -6.17 -7.25
N ALA A 332 -1.33 -5.50 -8.37
CA ALA A 332 -2.21 -4.46 -8.90
C ALA A 332 -3.59 -5.04 -9.27
N ALA A 333 -3.61 -6.21 -9.92
CA ALA A 333 -4.85 -6.93 -10.22
C ALA A 333 -5.55 -7.43 -8.96
N LEU A 334 -4.78 -7.83 -7.94
CA LEU A 334 -5.31 -8.24 -6.65
C LEU A 334 -5.99 -7.08 -5.91
N GLN A 335 -5.39 -5.89 -5.93
CA GLN A 335 -6.00 -4.66 -5.41
C GLN A 335 -7.30 -4.33 -6.14
N PHE A 336 -7.30 -4.40 -7.48
CA PHE A 336 -8.50 -4.13 -8.28
C PHE A 336 -9.62 -5.14 -7.99
N ALA A 337 -9.30 -6.44 -7.96
CA ALA A 337 -10.25 -7.50 -7.64
C ALA A 337 -10.80 -7.38 -6.20
N SER A 338 -9.93 -7.08 -5.23
CA SER A 338 -10.36 -6.84 -3.84
C SER A 338 -11.29 -5.63 -3.76
N TRP A 339 -10.96 -4.55 -4.46
CA TRP A 339 -11.79 -3.35 -4.51
C TRP A 339 -13.17 -3.63 -5.10
N MET A 340 -13.28 -4.40 -6.17
CA MET A 340 -14.57 -4.69 -6.82
C MET A 340 -15.43 -5.69 -6.03
N PHE A 341 -14.83 -6.78 -5.55
CA PHE A 341 -15.58 -7.94 -5.09
C PHE A 341 -15.52 -8.16 -3.57
N LEU A 342 -14.53 -7.59 -2.88
CA LEU A 342 -14.25 -7.84 -1.46
C LEU A 342 -14.08 -6.53 -0.66
N ASN A 343 -14.81 -5.48 -1.04
CA ASN A 343 -14.68 -4.18 -0.41
C ASN A 343 -15.30 -4.16 0.99
N SER A 344 -14.54 -3.71 1.98
CA SER A 344 -14.99 -3.59 3.37
C SER A 344 -15.65 -2.25 3.71
N HIS A 345 -15.64 -1.28 2.79
CA HIS A 345 -16.15 0.08 3.00
C HIS A 345 -17.50 0.31 2.33
N PHE A 346 -17.75 -0.37 1.21
CA PHE A 346 -19.01 -0.26 0.47
C PHE A 346 -19.81 -1.56 0.60
N PRO A 347 -21.07 -1.49 1.06
CA PRO A 347 -21.87 -2.69 1.24
C PRO A 347 -22.24 -3.31 -0.11
N GLY A 348 -22.01 -4.62 -0.23
CA GLY A 348 -22.71 -5.44 -1.20
C GLY A 348 -24.11 -5.78 -0.71
N SER A 349 -24.80 -6.70 -1.39
CA SER A 349 -26.12 -7.17 -0.96
C SER A 349 -26.22 -8.68 -1.08
N LEU A 350 -26.85 -9.34 -0.11
CA LEU A 350 -27.15 -10.75 -0.24
C LEU A 350 -28.19 -10.98 -1.34
N HIS A 351 -27.99 -11.96 -2.21
CA HIS A 351 -29.04 -12.42 -3.12
C HIS A 351 -29.54 -13.83 -2.78
N ARG A 352 -28.88 -14.49 -1.82
CA ARG A 352 -29.30 -15.74 -1.19
C ARG A 352 -29.25 -15.60 0.34
N PRO A 353 -30.11 -16.30 1.09
CA PRO A 353 -30.06 -16.26 2.53
C PRO A 353 -28.74 -16.84 3.05
N VAL A 354 -28.23 -16.26 4.14
CA VAL A 354 -27.02 -16.73 4.86
C VAL A 354 -27.31 -16.70 6.36
N GLY A 355 -27.43 -17.88 6.98
CA GLY A 355 -27.88 -17.97 8.36
C GLY A 355 -29.27 -17.35 8.52
N THR A 356 -29.39 -16.32 9.36
CA THR A 356 -30.64 -15.57 9.57
C THR A 356 -30.79 -14.35 8.65
N LEU A 357 -29.77 -14.01 7.86
CA LEU A 357 -29.81 -12.86 6.96
C LEU A 357 -30.59 -13.21 5.69
N GLN A 358 -31.50 -12.32 5.29
CA GLN A 358 -32.35 -12.49 4.12
C GLN A 358 -31.73 -11.89 2.86
N PRO A 359 -32.14 -12.31 1.64
CA PRO A 359 -31.82 -11.60 0.42
C PRO A 359 -32.19 -10.11 0.51
N GLY A 360 -31.37 -9.25 -0.09
CA GLY A 360 -31.45 -7.79 0.01
C GLY A 360 -30.69 -7.19 1.21
N THR A 361 -30.28 -8.00 2.19
CA THR A 361 -29.53 -7.48 3.35
C THR A 361 -28.18 -6.88 2.91
N PRO A 362 -27.86 -5.62 3.27
CA PRO A 362 -26.57 -5.02 3.00
C PRO A 362 -25.48 -5.69 3.84
N VAL A 363 -24.35 -6.04 3.22
CA VAL A 363 -23.24 -6.73 3.88
C VAL A 363 -21.90 -6.13 3.50
N LEU A 364 -21.01 -5.97 4.48
CA LEU A 364 -19.61 -5.58 4.27
C LEU A 364 -18.76 -6.84 4.23
N VAL A 365 -17.89 -6.95 3.22
CA VAL A 365 -16.99 -8.09 3.04
C VAL A 365 -15.62 -7.73 3.63
N HIS A 366 -15.15 -8.49 4.61
CA HIS A 366 -13.91 -8.15 5.33
C HIS A 366 -12.68 -8.85 4.76
N ARG A 367 -12.75 -10.18 4.61
CA ARG A 367 -11.63 -11.00 4.14
C ARG A 367 -12.13 -12.28 3.48
N SER A 368 -11.32 -12.81 2.58
CA SER A 368 -11.39 -14.22 2.21
C SER A 368 -11.15 -15.07 3.46
N SER A 369 -11.96 -16.11 3.63
CA SER A 369 -11.68 -17.15 4.60
C SER A 369 -10.54 -18.06 4.06
N ASN A 370 -10.07 -18.99 4.89
CA ASN A 370 -9.10 -20.00 4.46
C ASN A 370 -9.73 -21.05 3.53
N GLU A 371 -11.06 -21.15 3.53
CA GLU A 371 -11.82 -22.01 2.65
C GLU A 371 -12.09 -21.31 1.31
N PRO A 372 -11.71 -21.91 0.17
CA PRO A 372 -11.97 -21.33 -1.14
C PRO A 372 -13.46 -20.98 -1.34
N GLY A 373 -13.73 -19.78 -1.84
CA GLY A 373 -15.08 -19.30 -2.10
C GLY A 373 -15.89 -18.87 -0.87
N GLN A 374 -15.31 -18.90 0.34
CA GLN A 374 -15.94 -18.39 1.55
C GLN A 374 -15.34 -17.04 1.96
N VAL A 375 -16.17 -16.15 2.50
CA VAL A 375 -15.77 -14.83 2.99
C VAL A 375 -16.36 -14.55 4.37
N THR A 376 -15.65 -13.75 5.15
CA THR A 376 -16.18 -13.18 6.40
C THR A 376 -16.96 -11.91 6.08
N ILE A 377 -18.22 -11.84 6.51
CA ILE A 377 -19.10 -10.67 6.34
C ILE A 377 -19.63 -10.14 7.67
N THR A 378 -20.00 -8.87 7.68
CA THR A 378 -20.86 -8.25 8.73
C THR A 378 -22.05 -7.57 8.07
N ALA A 379 -23.19 -7.54 8.76
CA ALA A 379 -24.38 -6.83 8.29
C ALA A 379 -24.63 -5.60 9.19
N PRO A 380 -24.34 -4.38 8.71
CA PRO A 380 -24.54 -3.15 9.49
C PRO A 380 -26.00 -3.00 9.96
N GLY A 381 -26.21 -2.53 11.19
CA GLY A 381 -27.55 -2.34 11.75
C GLY A 381 -28.25 -3.64 12.17
N THR A 382 -27.52 -4.76 12.23
CA THR A 382 -28.04 -6.05 12.70
C THR A 382 -27.24 -6.58 13.89
N LEU A 383 -27.74 -7.63 14.55
CA LEU A 383 -26.98 -8.34 15.60
C LEU A 383 -25.60 -8.84 15.10
N HIS A 384 -25.46 -9.09 13.80
CA HIS A 384 -24.23 -9.52 13.14
C HIS A 384 -23.26 -8.39 12.82
N GLU A 385 -23.55 -7.14 13.22
CA GLU A 385 -22.59 -6.04 13.11
C GLU A 385 -21.37 -6.29 14.02
N ARG A 386 -21.58 -6.94 15.17
CA ARG A 386 -20.53 -7.23 16.15
C ARG A 386 -19.92 -8.63 16.03
N GLN A 387 -20.57 -9.52 15.29
CA GLN A 387 -20.13 -10.90 15.13
C GLN A 387 -20.05 -11.24 13.64
N PRO A 388 -18.84 -11.20 13.05
CA PRO A 388 -18.67 -11.58 11.67
C PRO A 388 -19.06 -13.04 11.43
N ILE A 389 -19.78 -13.30 10.34
CA ILE A 389 -20.21 -14.65 9.95
C ILE A 389 -19.51 -15.08 8.66
N GLN A 390 -19.38 -16.39 8.44
CA GLN A 390 -18.90 -16.93 7.17
C GLN A 390 -20.05 -17.03 6.17
N ALA A 391 -19.78 -16.63 4.93
CA ALA A 391 -20.74 -16.68 3.83
C ALA A 391 -20.07 -17.15 2.54
N PRO A 392 -20.75 -17.95 1.70
CA PRO A 392 -20.30 -18.19 0.34
C PRO A 392 -20.24 -16.87 -0.43
N LEU A 393 -19.13 -16.61 -1.11
CA LEU A 393 -18.99 -15.44 -1.96
C LEU A 393 -20.07 -15.42 -3.06
N THR A 394 -20.48 -16.60 -3.53
CA THR A 394 -21.60 -16.82 -4.47
C THR A 394 -22.97 -16.40 -3.93
N SER A 395 -23.11 -16.01 -2.66
CA SER A 395 -24.37 -15.50 -2.09
C SER A 395 -24.45 -13.96 -2.07
N ILE A 396 -23.38 -13.27 -2.46
CA ILE A 396 -23.22 -11.82 -2.35
C ILE A 396 -23.18 -11.21 -3.74
N THR A 397 -24.02 -10.21 -3.98
CA THR A 397 -23.88 -9.29 -5.11
C THR A 397 -22.84 -8.23 -4.75
N PRO A 398 -21.76 -8.06 -5.53
CA PRO A 398 -20.70 -7.11 -5.22
C PRO A 398 -21.23 -5.67 -5.31
N TRP A 399 -20.64 -4.76 -4.53
CA TRP A 399 -21.10 -3.35 -4.45
C TRP A 399 -20.98 -2.61 -5.80
N VAL A 400 -20.08 -3.06 -6.68
CA VAL A 400 -19.95 -2.52 -8.04
C VAL A 400 -21.09 -2.94 -8.99
N GLY A 401 -22.01 -3.78 -8.53
CA GLY A 401 -23.09 -4.37 -9.33
C GLY A 401 -22.61 -5.48 -10.25
N ASN A 402 -23.45 -5.83 -11.23
CA ASN A 402 -23.23 -7.00 -12.10
C ASN A 402 -22.59 -6.66 -13.46
N CYS A 403 -22.43 -5.37 -13.78
CA CYS A 403 -22.00 -4.92 -15.11
C CYS A 403 -20.47 -4.92 -15.30
N PRO A 404 -19.65 -4.39 -14.37
CA PRO A 404 -18.22 -4.27 -14.60
C PRO A 404 -17.55 -5.64 -14.74
N ARG A 405 -16.63 -5.75 -15.71
CA ARG A 405 -15.86 -6.95 -16.03
C ARG A 405 -14.37 -6.73 -15.80
N LEU A 406 -13.70 -7.75 -15.26
CA LEU A 406 -12.27 -7.77 -15.04
C LEU A 406 -11.70 -9.10 -15.55
N THR A 407 -10.76 -9.01 -16.49
CA THR A 407 -9.99 -10.16 -16.98
C THR A 407 -8.54 -10.01 -16.55
N VAL A 408 -7.99 -11.00 -15.85
CA VAL A 408 -6.60 -11.01 -15.41
C VAL A 408 -5.82 -12.06 -16.19
N LEU A 409 -4.74 -11.66 -16.86
CA LEU A 409 -3.76 -12.56 -17.45
C LEU A 409 -2.50 -12.46 -16.58
N CYS A 410 -2.10 -13.54 -15.92
CA CYS A 410 -0.97 -13.55 -14.98
C CYS A 410 0.12 -14.52 -15.41
N ALA A 411 1.33 -14.00 -15.63
CA ALA A 411 2.54 -14.75 -15.96
C ALA A 411 3.36 -15.01 -14.69
N GLU A 412 3.77 -16.27 -14.49
CA GLU A 412 4.55 -16.66 -13.31
C GLU A 412 5.45 -17.87 -13.58
N SER A 413 6.50 -18.08 -12.77
CA SER A 413 7.36 -19.27 -12.94
C SER A 413 6.61 -20.59 -12.72
N ASP A 414 5.73 -20.62 -11.73
CA ASP A 414 4.98 -21.80 -11.35
C ASP A 414 3.64 -21.41 -10.71
N TYR A 415 2.72 -22.36 -10.70
CA TYR A 415 1.36 -22.16 -10.20
C TYR A 415 1.28 -21.83 -8.71
N ALA A 416 2.22 -22.30 -7.89
CA ALA A 416 2.24 -22.05 -6.45
C ALA A 416 2.79 -20.66 -6.10
N SER A 417 3.58 -20.06 -7.00
CA SER A 417 4.16 -18.72 -6.87
C SER A 417 3.22 -17.58 -7.29
N ILE A 418 2.02 -17.89 -7.82
CA ILE A 418 1.05 -16.88 -8.25
C ILE A 418 0.52 -16.13 -7.03
N THR A 419 0.79 -14.83 -6.98
CA THR A 419 0.32 -13.97 -5.89
C THR A 419 -1.18 -13.75 -6.00
N GLY A 420 -1.91 -13.91 -4.89
CA GLY A 420 -3.37 -13.72 -4.86
C GLY A 420 -4.21 -14.83 -5.48
N ARG A 421 -3.59 -15.95 -5.89
CA ARG A 421 -4.24 -17.06 -6.60
C ARG A 421 -5.56 -17.53 -5.96
N ASN A 422 -5.54 -17.84 -4.66
CA ASN A 422 -6.74 -18.34 -3.97
C ASN A 422 -7.90 -17.33 -4.03
N MET A 423 -7.59 -16.04 -4.02
CA MET A 423 -8.59 -14.98 -4.15
C MET A 423 -9.11 -14.89 -5.58
N PHE A 424 -8.22 -14.91 -6.58
CA PHE A 424 -8.62 -14.91 -7.99
C PHE A 424 -9.50 -16.11 -8.34
N ASP A 425 -9.13 -17.32 -7.88
CA ASP A 425 -9.91 -18.53 -8.13
C ASP A 425 -11.28 -18.47 -7.43
N SER A 426 -11.32 -17.95 -6.20
CA SER A 426 -12.58 -17.78 -5.45
C SER A 426 -13.52 -16.78 -6.13
N ILE A 427 -13.00 -15.64 -6.58
CA ILE A 427 -13.77 -14.61 -7.29
C ILE A 427 -14.22 -15.13 -8.66
N SER A 428 -13.34 -15.79 -9.42
CA SER A 428 -13.68 -16.31 -10.75
C SER A 428 -14.75 -17.40 -10.68
N SER A 429 -14.69 -18.26 -9.65
CA SER A 429 -15.72 -19.26 -9.38
C SER A 429 -17.05 -18.62 -8.98
N ALA A 430 -17.02 -17.56 -8.16
CA ALA A 430 -18.22 -16.89 -7.69
C ALA A 430 -18.89 -16.01 -8.75
N TYR A 431 -18.11 -15.37 -9.62
CA TYR A 431 -18.57 -14.36 -10.59
C TYR A 431 -18.01 -14.61 -12.00
N PRO A 432 -18.23 -15.77 -12.62
CA PRO A 432 -17.59 -16.14 -13.89
C PRO A 432 -17.93 -15.22 -15.07
N SER A 433 -19.05 -14.51 -15.02
CA SER A 433 -19.43 -13.50 -16.02
C SER A 433 -18.69 -12.18 -15.87
N GLN A 434 -18.27 -11.84 -14.65
CA GLN A 434 -17.63 -10.56 -14.31
C GLN A 434 -16.12 -10.69 -14.12
N PHE A 435 -15.62 -11.84 -13.65
CA PHE A 435 -14.21 -12.03 -13.34
C PHE A 435 -13.65 -13.28 -14.02
N GLN A 436 -12.69 -13.06 -14.93
CA GLN A 436 -11.97 -14.12 -15.61
C GLN A 436 -10.50 -14.04 -15.26
N VAL A 437 -9.87 -15.17 -14.97
CA VAL A 437 -8.43 -15.22 -14.72
C VAL A 437 -7.78 -16.32 -15.54
N HIS A 438 -6.64 -16.00 -16.15
CA HIS A 438 -5.82 -16.89 -16.96
C HIS A 438 -4.39 -16.88 -16.44
N TYR A 439 -3.84 -18.07 -16.25
CA TYR A 439 -2.49 -18.26 -15.75
C TYR A 439 -1.59 -18.78 -16.86
N ARG A 440 -0.40 -18.19 -16.95
CA ARG A 440 0.63 -18.56 -17.90
C ARG A 440 1.89 -18.88 -17.11
N THR A 441 2.27 -20.16 -17.07
CA THR A 441 3.35 -20.63 -16.20
C THR A 441 4.45 -21.38 -16.93
N ASP A 442 5.69 -21.32 -16.43
CA ASP A 442 6.82 -22.10 -17.00
C ASP A 442 6.73 -23.59 -16.66
N SER A 443 5.92 -23.96 -15.68
CA SER A 443 5.67 -25.34 -15.25
C SER A 443 4.20 -25.56 -14.93
N LEU A 444 3.67 -26.73 -15.28
CA LEU A 444 2.32 -27.14 -14.92
C LEU A 444 2.32 -27.81 -13.53
N PRO A 445 1.25 -27.64 -12.74
CA PRO A 445 1.10 -28.41 -11.51
C PRO A 445 1.00 -29.91 -11.83
N PRO A 446 1.50 -30.80 -10.95
CA PRO A 446 1.52 -32.24 -11.17
C PRO A 446 0.12 -32.88 -11.15
N THR A 447 -0.87 -32.21 -10.56
CA THR A 447 -2.22 -32.74 -10.36
C THR A 447 -3.25 -31.94 -11.13
N ASN A 448 -4.10 -32.65 -11.88
CA ASN A 448 -5.28 -32.18 -12.63
C ASN A 448 -5.05 -31.01 -13.62
N ARG A 449 -5.73 -31.10 -14.78
CA ARG A 449 -5.79 -29.98 -15.72
C ARG A 449 -6.62 -28.86 -15.10
N ILE A 450 -5.95 -27.81 -14.63
CA ILE A 450 -6.59 -26.56 -14.21
C ILE A 450 -7.03 -25.85 -15.50
N PRO A 451 -8.33 -25.54 -15.70
CA PRO A 451 -8.86 -25.16 -17.02
C PRO A 451 -8.31 -23.82 -17.54
N ASN A 452 -7.83 -22.96 -16.65
CA ASN A 452 -7.33 -21.63 -16.96
C ASN A 452 -5.80 -21.50 -16.86
N ILE A 453 -5.05 -22.60 -16.74
CA ILE A 453 -3.58 -22.58 -16.80
C ILE A 453 -3.07 -23.02 -18.17
N THR A 454 -2.04 -22.34 -18.67
CA THR A 454 -1.34 -22.72 -19.89
C THR A 454 0.17 -22.64 -19.70
N LEU A 455 0.93 -23.52 -20.39
CA LEU A 455 2.38 -23.62 -20.26
C LEU A 455 3.13 -22.69 -21.23
N GLY A 456 4.05 -21.87 -20.72
CA GLY A 456 5.01 -21.05 -21.46
C GLY A 456 5.03 -19.59 -20.97
N SER A 457 5.67 -18.71 -21.73
CA SER A 457 5.69 -17.26 -21.48
C SER A 457 4.49 -16.55 -22.13
N MET A 458 4.23 -15.30 -21.72
CA MET A 458 3.30 -14.40 -22.45
C MET A 458 4.01 -13.82 -23.67
N THR A 459 4.01 -14.56 -24.78
CA THR A 459 4.51 -14.04 -26.05
C THR A 459 3.51 -13.07 -26.69
N PRO A 460 3.95 -12.21 -27.62
CA PRO A 460 3.06 -11.37 -28.42
C PRO A 460 1.87 -12.12 -29.03
N GLU A 461 2.13 -13.29 -29.61
CA GLU A 461 1.10 -14.12 -30.27
C GLU A 461 0.09 -14.65 -29.25
N TYR A 462 0.55 -15.01 -28.05
CA TYR A 462 -0.33 -15.45 -26.97
C TYR A 462 -1.23 -14.31 -26.50
N ILE A 463 -0.67 -13.12 -26.29
CA ILE A 463 -1.42 -11.92 -25.88
C ILE A 463 -2.47 -11.62 -26.95
N GLN A 464 -2.08 -11.41 -28.20
CA GLN A 464 -2.98 -11.07 -29.29
C GLN A 464 -4.11 -12.11 -29.44
N LYS A 465 -3.77 -13.41 -29.47
CA LYS A 465 -4.76 -14.49 -29.56
C LYS A 465 -5.74 -14.48 -28.38
N THR A 466 -5.24 -14.25 -27.17
CA THR A 466 -6.08 -14.27 -25.96
C THR A 466 -6.99 -13.05 -25.88
N LEU A 467 -6.50 -11.88 -26.31
CA LEU A 467 -7.29 -10.65 -26.31
C LEU A 467 -8.40 -10.68 -27.37
N MET A 468 -8.05 -11.05 -28.61
CA MET A 468 -9.00 -11.12 -29.73
C MET A 468 -10.16 -12.10 -29.51
N THR A 469 -10.00 -13.06 -28.59
CA THR A 469 -11.04 -14.05 -28.27
C THR A 469 -11.91 -13.68 -27.08
N ARG A 470 -11.57 -12.62 -26.31
CA ARG A 470 -12.16 -12.40 -24.98
C ARG A 470 -12.73 -11.01 -24.72
N CYS A 471 -12.26 -10.02 -25.44
CA CYS A 471 -12.67 -8.64 -25.25
C CYS A 471 -12.76 -7.91 -26.60
N ASP A 472 -13.57 -6.87 -26.63
CA ASP A 472 -13.56 -5.89 -27.70
C ASP A 472 -12.50 -4.82 -27.36
N PRO A 473 -11.39 -4.73 -28.11
CA PRO A 473 -10.31 -3.78 -27.82
C PRO A 473 -10.76 -2.32 -27.78
N ALA A 474 -11.81 -1.95 -28.51
CA ALA A 474 -12.29 -0.57 -28.59
C ALA A 474 -12.98 -0.10 -27.29
N SER A 475 -13.60 -1.01 -26.54
CA SER A 475 -14.33 -0.72 -25.31
C SER A 475 -13.61 -1.18 -24.04
N THR A 476 -12.41 -1.74 -24.17
CA THR A 476 -11.65 -2.34 -23.07
C THR A 476 -10.48 -1.47 -22.65
N HIS A 477 -10.34 -1.27 -21.34
CA HIS A 477 -9.17 -0.62 -20.78
C HIS A 477 -8.11 -1.65 -20.38
N PHE A 478 -6.88 -1.47 -20.84
CA PHE A 478 -5.77 -2.39 -20.63
C PHE A 478 -4.82 -1.82 -19.59
N VAL A 479 -4.52 -2.62 -18.57
CA VAL A 479 -3.54 -2.28 -17.53
C VAL A 479 -2.45 -3.33 -17.54
N MET A 480 -1.18 -2.93 -17.58
CA MET A 480 -0.06 -3.88 -17.52
C MET A 480 0.82 -3.61 -16.32
N CYS A 481 1.26 -4.66 -15.61
CA CYS A 481 2.13 -4.52 -14.46
C CYS A 481 3.12 -5.68 -14.35
N GLY A 482 4.42 -5.38 -14.26
CA GLY A 482 5.44 -6.41 -14.13
C GLY A 482 6.86 -5.88 -14.31
N PRO A 483 7.84 -6.77 -14.54
CA PRO A 483 9.19 -6.37 -14.92
C PRO A 483 9.16 -5.47 -16.16
N LYS A 484 10.08 -4.49 -16.25
CA LYS A 484 10.11 -3.52 -17.36
C LYS A 484 10.05 -4.19 -18.75
N ARG A 485 10.86 -5.23 -18.97
CA ARG A 485 10.85 -5.98 -20.23
C ARG A 485 9.46 -6.53 -20.60
N PHE A 486 8.73 -7.08 -19.62
CA PHE A 486 7.39 -7.60 -19.83
C PHE A 486 6.40 -6.49 -20.19
N VAL A 487 6.48 -5.35 -19.50
CA VAL A 487 5.65 -4.17 -19.78
C VAL A 487 5.93 -3.63 -21.18
N ASP A 488 7.21 -3.50 -21.56
CA ASP A 488 7.60 -3.01 -22.89
C ASP A 488 7.09 -3.95 -24.01
N GLU A 489 7.22 -5.27 -23.82
CA GLU A 489 6.71 -6.27 -24.77
C GLU A 489 5.17 -6.23 -24.88
N CYS A 490 4.44 -6.13 -23.75
CA CYS A 490 2.98 -6.01 -23.77
C CYS A 490 2.52 -4.72 -24.45
N TYR A 491 3.18 -3.60 -24.16
CA TYR A 491 2.84 -2.30 -24.73
C TYR A 491 2.99 -2.30 -26.26
N SER A 492 4.11 -2.84 -26.77
CA SER A 492 4.34 -2.94 -28.21
C SER A 492 3.23 -3.70 -28.94
N VAL A 493 2.69 -4.75 -28.31
CA VAL A 493 1.61 -5.56 -28.90
C VAL A 493 0.27 -4.85 -28.83
N LEU A 494 -0.01 -4.16 -27.71
CA LEU A 494 -1.27 -3.46 -27.52
C LEU A 494 -1.37 -2.20 -28.39
N GLU A 495 -0.28 -1.47 -28.60
CA GLU A 495 -0.26 -0.26 -29.43
C GLU A 495 -0.67 -0.53 -30.89
N GLU A 496 -0.52 -1.77 -31.37
CA GLU A 496 -0.95 -2.18 -32.72
C GLU A 496 -2.47 -2.40 -32.83
N ILE A 497 -3.17 -2.64 -31.71
CA ILE A 497 -4.57 -3.10 -31.71
C ILE A 497 -5.51 -2.30 -30.79
N VAL A 498 -4.97 -1.43 -29.93
CA VAL A 498 -5.70 -0.62 -28.94
C VAL A 498 -5.23 0.83 -29.04
N GLU A 499 -6.17 1.77 -28.94
CA GLU A 499 -5.85 3.19 -28.78
C GLU A 499 -5.02 3.44 -27.52
N ALA A 500 -3.98 4.26 -27.62
CA ALA A 500 -3.05 4.51 -26.51
C ALA A 500 -3.71 5.05 -25.24
N SER A 501 -4.83 5.79 -25.36
CA SER A 501 -5.62 6.29 -24.22
C SER A 501 -6.25 5.19 -23.38
N ASN A 502 -6.45 4.00 -23.95
CA ASN A 502 -7.02 2.84 -23.26
C ASN A 502 -5.92 1.90 -22.72
N ILE A 503 -4.65 2.34 -22.72
CA ILE A 503 -3.53 1.56 -22.22
C ILE A 503 -2.93 2.28 -20.99
N THR A 504 -2.71 1.54 -19.91
CA THR A 504 -2.05 2.04 -18.70
C THR A 504 -0.94 1.09 -18.27
N CYS A 505 0.27 1.62 -18.13
CA CYS A 505 1.43 0.87 -17.64
C CYS A 505 1.67 1.16 -16.16
N LEU A 506 1.85 0.09 -15.37
CA LEU A 506 2.18 0.14 -13.95
C LEU A 506 3.54 -0.52 -13.67
N PRO A 507 4.37 0.07 -12.77
CA PRO A 507 4.21 1.43 -12.30
C PRO A 507 4.27 2.38 -13.51
N PRO A 508 3.42 3.44 -13.58
CA PRO A 508 3.73 4.58 -14.41
C PRO A 508 5.14 4.98 -13.99
N HIS A 509 5.96 5.43 -14.92
CA HIS A 509 7.43 5.53 -14.77
C HIS A 509 7.88 6.52 -13.65
N THR A 510 6.95 6.96 -12.80
CA THR A 510 6.87 8.20 -12.03
C THR A 510 5.97 8.12 -10.78
N TYR A 511 5.71 6.98 -10.12
CA TYR A 511 4.94 7.04 -8.85
C TYR A 511 5.52 8.03 -7.82
N LEU A 512 6.79 8.46 -7.98
CA LEU A 512 7.23 9.85 -7.80
C LEU A 512 8.41 10.18 -8.75
N SER A 513 8.21 10.58 -10.02
CA SER A 513 9.25 11.47 -10.56
C SER A 513 9.18 12.73 -9.72
N ARG A 514 10.26 13.00 -8.98
CA ARG A 514 10.59 14.29 -8.36
C ARG A 514 9.98 15.46 -9.16
N PRO A 515 9.71 16.64 -8.56
CA PRO A 515 9.75 17.86 -9.35
C PRO A 515 11.16 17.93 -9.97
N MET A 516 11.31 17.48 -11.21
CA MET A 516 12.54 17.67 -11.95
C MET A 516 12.74 19.18 -12.04
N PRO A 517 13.91 19.74 -11.71
CA PRO A 517 14.26 21.05 -12.23
C PRO A 517 14.15 21.00 -13.77
N PRO A 518 13.90 22.13 -14.45
CA PRO A 518 13.68 22.17 -15.90
C PRO A 518 14.97 21.81 -16.64
N PHE A 519 15.25 20.52 -16.75
CA PHE A 519 16.26 19.95 -17.62
C PHE A 519 15.61 18.86 -18.47
N LEU A 520 14.71 19.32 -19.33
CA LEU A 520 14.57 18.73 -20.66
C LEU A 520 15.18 19.76 -21.61
N LYS A 521 16.47 19.58 -21.94
CA LYS A 521 16.97 20.13 -23.20
C LYS A 521 16.26 19.38 -24.34
N ASP A 522 15.88 20.13 -25.36
CA ASP A 522 15.36 19.59 -26.60
C ASP A 522 16.43 18.74 -27.30
N GLY A 523 16.00 17.62 -27.89
CA GLY A 523 16.83 16.74 -28.72
C GLY A 523 17.09 15.34 -28.12
N ALA A 524 16.14 14.41 -28.32
CA ALA A 524 16.35 12.96 -28.50
C ALA A 524 14.97 12.22 -28.55
N ASP A 525 14.42 12.15 -29.77
CA ASP A 525 13.41 11.32 -30.46
C ASP A 525 12.47 10.27 -29.82
N ALA A 526 12.21 10.23 -28.51
CA ALA A 526 10.95 9.64 -28.00
C ALA A 526 10.62 10.14 -26.59
N LYS A 527 9.82 11.20 -26.46
CA LYS A 527 9.41 11.76 -25.16
C LYS A 527 7.96 11.39 -24.81
N LEU A 528 7.80 10.58 -23.76
CA LEU A 528 6.59 10.50 -22.94
C LEU A 528 6.43 11.85 -22.21
N SER A 529 5.30 12.53 -22.36
CA SER A 529 5.01 13.82 -21.71
C SER A 529 3.91 13.64 -20.65
N VAL A 530 4.00 14.37 -19.54
CA VAL A 530 3.05 14.30 -18.43
C VAL A 530 1.94 15.34 -18.62
N ARG A 531 0.68 14.91 -18.64
CA ARG A 531 -0.49 15.80 -18.71
C ARG A 531 -0.90 16.24 -17.30
N MET A 532 -1.07 17.55 -17.08
CA MET A 532 -1.53 18.11 -15.81
C MET A 532 -3.03 18.41 -15.87
N ASP A 533 -3.76 18.24 -14.78
CA ASP A 533 -5.12 18.77 -14.64
C ASP A 533 -5.12 20.28 -14.37
N ALA A 534 -6.31 20.88 -14.33
CA ALA A 534 -6.50 22.31 -14.05
C ALA A 534 -5.99 22.75 -12.65
N ARG A 535 -5.69 21.79 -11.76
CA ARG A 535 -5.13 22.01 -10.41
C ARG A 535 -3.62 21.81 -10.36
N GLY A 536 -2.97 21.50 -11.50
CA GLY A 536 -1.55 21.20 -11.58
C GLY A 536 -1.18 19.79 -11.11
N MET A 537 -2.14 18.86 -11.02
CA MET A 537 -1.90 17.47 -10.65
C MET A 537 -1.63 16.62 -11.90
N GLN A 538 -0.62 15.75 -11.86
CA GLN A 538 -0.29 14.85 -12.96
C GLN A 538 -1.40 13.82 -13.17
N LEU A 539 -1.99 13.79 -14.37
CA LEU A 539 -3.09 12.88 -14.71
C LEU A 539 -2.58 11.62 -15.45
N TRP A 540 -1.74 11.77 -16.49
CA TRP A 540 -1.33 10.66 -17.39
C TRP A 540 -0.04 10.95 -18.18
N PHE A 541 0.51 9.94 -18.85
CA PHE A 541 1.52 10.12 -19.91
C PHE A 541 0.90 10.07 -21.31
N VAL A 542 1.28 10.99 -22.18
CA VAL A 542 0.95 11.00 -23.61
C VAL A 542 2.24 11.20 -24.40
N ARG A 543 2.44 10.46 -25.50
CA ARG A 543 3.58 10.70 -26.40
C ARG A 543 3.37 12.04 -27.11
N SER A 544 4.37 12.92 -27.09
CA SER A 544 4.30 14.20 -27.81
C SER A 544 4.30 13.95 -29.32
N GLY A 545 3.14 14.09 -29.96
CA GLY A 545 2.96 13.90 -31.41
C GLY A 545 1.53 14.19 -31.89
N GLU A 546 0.54 14.05 -31.02
CA GLU A 546 -0.85 14.38 -31.37
C GLU A 546 -1.14 15.87 -31.20
N LYS A 547 -1.20 16.59 -32.34
CA LYS A 547 -1.95 17.84 -32.38
C LYS A 547 -3.43 17.50 -32.25
N ALA A 548 -3.99 17.65 -31.05
CA ALA A 548 -5.42 17.72 -30.88
C ALA A 548 -5.95 19.00 -31.57
N THR A 549 -6.43 18.87 -32.81
CA THR A 549 -7.30 19.88 -33.42
C THR A 549 -8.63 19.90 -32.66
N MET A 550 -8.74 20.76 -31.65
CA MET A 550 -10.04 21.13 -31.10
C MET A 550 -10.73 22.08 -32.08
N ALA A 551 -11.60 21.52 -32.92
CA ALA A 551 -12.63 22.30 -33.59
C ALA A 551 -13.68 22.68 -32.53
N VAL A 552 -13.64 23.93 -32.09
CA VAL A 552 -14.72 24.55 -31.33
C VAL A 552 -15.86 24.82 -32.32
N ALA A 553 -16.85 23.94 -32.35
CA ALA A 553 -18.12 24.22 -33.01
C ALA A 553 -18.86 25.26 -32.16
N ALA A 554 -18.87 26.50 -32.64
CA ALA A 554 -19.66 27.58 -32.06
C ALA A 554 -21.15 27.30 -32.28
N ASN A 555 -21.94 27.44 -31.20
CA ASN A 555 -23.39 27.43 -31.22
C ASN A 555 -23.93 28.51 -32.18
N GLU A 556 -24.57 28.11 -33.28
CA GLU A 556 -25.49 28.98 -34.00
C GLU A 556 -26.86 29.00 -33.28
N ALA A 557 -27.23 30.19 -32.85
CA ALA A 557 -28.51 30.47 -32.21
C ALA A 557 -29.67 30.34 -33.23
N VAL A 558 -30.60 29.43 -32.93
CA VAL A 558 -31.90 29.33 -33.61
C VAL A 558 -32.74 30.56 -33.25
N LYS A 559 -32.91 31.48 -34.22
CA LYS A 559 -33.95 32.52 -34.19
C LYS A 559 -35.31 31.87 -34.43
N GLN A 560 -36.21 31.97 -33.45
CA GLN A 560 -37.65 31.75 -33.67
C GLN A 560 -38.24 32.89 -34.52
N PRO A 561 -39.09 32.61 -35.51
CA PRO A 561 -39.92 33.63 -36.14
C PRO A 561 -41.22 33.83 -35.35
N SER A 562 -41.46 35.06 -34.92
CA SER A 562 -42.76 35.58 -34.52
C SER A 562 -43.65 35.75 -35.76
N ALA A 563 -44.81 35.10 -35.77
CA ALA A 563 -45.93 35.49 -36.64
C ALA A 563 -47.25 35.32 -35.89
N LEU A 564 -47.81 36.47 -35.49
CA LEU A 564 -49.22 36.69 -35.22
C LEU A 564 -49.68 37.69 -36.29
N ALA A 565 -50.33 37.16 -37.33
CA ALA A 565 -51.34 37.77 -38.21
C ALA A 565 -51.64 36.77 -39.33
#